data_AF-A0A6G3RT07-F1
#
_entry.id   AF-A0A6G3RT07-F1
#
_cell.length_a   1.000
_cell.length_b   1.000
_cell.length_c   1.000
_cell.angle_alpha   90.00
_cell.angle_beta   90.00
_cell.angle_gamma   90.00
#
_symmetry.space_group_name_H-M   'P 1'
#
loop_
_entity.id
_entity.type
_entity.pdbx_description
1 polymer ?
#
loop_
_entity_poly.entity_id
_entity_poly.type
_entity_poly.pdbx_seq_one_letter_code
_entity_poly.pdbx_strand_id
1 'polypeptide(L)'
;MNIRRSAALVAATVVIGAVSAQAAVADGASPSPSPKVVVPSGLYGKSDPSFDGVWRQSLALVAQDTVGVKPAAKAVDWLAGQQCANGGFAAFRAEPGTACDAKTALDSNSTAAAVQALAAVGGHDSAVTKAVGWLKKNQNTDGGWGYNPGGASDANSTSVVLGALAAAGHKPADVTSGSGKSGPDALASLALPCSEGKSGGALAYQPDKKGKLAANADATAAGVLGALGTGFAPGKGKAPDAYTCEDGRSADALAHNGAVYLQNQLSTHLYLKSQLAGAEDQPDYGNTADAVTSVAAAEGIKYTKDPYAWLEKNAKGWAAQSGPAAYSQLIFAAHATGNDPRDFAGTDLVSALNKTGPAPASAGSGDEDEKKDDKSGGGFGTWWIVGVMFVAAVGAGFLISGRKKQQL
;
A
#
# COMPACT_ATOMS: atom_id res chain seq x y z
N MET A 1 -41.78 21.40 20.28
CA MET A 1 -41.47 20.29 21.20
C MET A 1 -40.54 19.34 20.47
N ASN A 2 -39.39 19.06 21.10
CA ASN A 2 -38.19 18.36 20.61
C ASN A 2 -38.44 17.04 19.86
N ILE A 3 -37.52 16.67 18.96
CA ILE A 3 -36.69 15.45 19.06
C ILE A 3 -35.46 15.63 18.14
N ARG A 4 -34.29 15.64 18.79
CA ARG A 4 -32.95 15.51 18.20
C ARG A 4 -32.77 14.09 17.67
N ARG A 5 -32.12 13.91 16.52
CA ARG A 5 -31.41 12.65 16.19
C ARG A 5 -30.09 12.97 15.52
N SER A 6 -29.04 12.91 16.33
CA SER A 6 -27.65 12.75 15.93
C SER A 6 -27.47 11.39 15.27
N ALA A 7 -26.79 11.35 14.13
CA ALA A 7 -26.18 10.14 13.58
C ALA A 7 -24.76 10.50 13.14
N ALA A 8 -23.78 10.06 13.93
CA ALA A 8 -22.38 10.08 13.54
C ALA A 8 -22.17 8.91 12.57
N LEU A 9 -21.91 9.23 11.30
CA LEU A 9 -21.33 8.33 10.30
C LEU A 9 -19.82 8.54 10.37
N VAL A 10 -19.09 7.53 10.88
CA VAL A 10 -17.64 7.45 10.66
C VAL A 10 -17.47 6.58 9.42
N ALA A 11 -17.41 7.23 8.26
CA ALA A 11 -16.93 6.63 7.02
C ALA A 11 -15.40 6.71 7.05
N ALA A 12 -14.73 5.59 7.32
CA ALA A 12 -13.31 5.47 7.02
C ALA A 12 -13.17 5.12 5.54
N THR A 13 -13.25 6.15 4.69
CA THR A 13 -12.87 6.08 3.28
C THR A 13 -12.18 7.38 2.94
N VAL A 14 -10.95 7.27 2.46
CA VAL A 14 -10.21 8.25 1.67
C VAL A 14 -10.05 9.63 2.34
N VAL A 15 -8.86 9.88 2.90
CA VAL A 15 -8.35 11.23 3.13
C VAL A 15 -8.04 11.87 1.77
N ILE A 16 -9.09 12.24 1.03
CA ILE A 16 -9.00 13.34 0.07
C ILE A 16 -9.21 14.59 0.92
N GLY A 17 -8.17 15.42 0.97
CA GLY A 17 -8.24 16.76 1.53
C GLY A 17 -9.24 17.61 0.72
N ALA A 18 -10.51 17.53 1.09
CA ALA A 18 -11.54 18.49 0.73
C ALA A 18 -11.97 19.20 2.02
N VAL A 19 -11.50 20.44 2.18
CA VAL A 19 -11.99 21.33 3.22
C VAL A 19 -13.44 21.71 2.86
N SER A 20 -14.41 20.91 3.30
CA SER A 20 -15.81 21.33 3.31
C SER A 20 -16.10 21.96 4.67
N ALA A 21 -16.02 23.29 4.72
CA ALA A 21 -16.48 24.07 5.85
C ALA A 21 -17.99 23.86 6.02
N GLN A 22 -18.39 23.20 7.11
CA GLN A 22 -19.81 23.16 7.50
C GLN A 22 -20.20 24.52 8.07
N ALA A 23 -21.16 25.17 7.42
CA ALA A 23 -21.78 26.38 7.93
C ALA A 23 -22.66 26.03 9.15
N ALA A 24 -22.17 26.33 10.36
CA ALA A 24 -22.98 26.42 11.56
C ALA A 24 -23.16 27.90 11.91
N VAL A 25 -24.41 28.37 11.86
CA VAL A 25 -24.81 29.67 12.40
C VAL A 25 -24.93 29.56 13.93
N ALA A 26 -23.99 30.18 14.65
CA ALA A 26 -24.23 30.93 15.89
C ALA A 26 -22.90 31.46 16.50
N ASP A 27 -22.89 32.76 16.78
CA ASP A 27 -22.02 33.54 17.67
C ASP A 27 -20.50 33.57 17.42
N GLY A 28 -20.08 34.55 16.62
CA GLY A 28 -19.16 35.63 17.03
C GLY A 28 -17.71 35.32 17.43
N ALA A 29 -17.28 34.07 17.51
CA ALA A 29 -15.89 33.70 17.73
C ALA A 29 -15.33 33.07 16.45
N SER A 30 -14.38 33.74 15.80
CA SER A 30 -13.58 33.10 14.76
C SER A 30 -12.94 31.84 15.35
N PRO A 31 -13.08 30.66 14.72
CA PRO A 31 -12.38 29.47 15.19
C PRO A 31 -10.88 29.77 15.16
N SER A 32 -10.23 29.72 16.33
CA SER A 32 -8.78 29.83 16.41
C SER A 32 -8.17 28.80 15.46
N PRO A 33 -7.20 29.18 14.61
CA PRO A 33 -6.55 28.22 13.73
C PRO A 33 -5.93 27.12 14.59
N SER A 34 -6.33 25.87 14.34
CA SER A 34 -5.67 24.72 14.96
C SER A 34 -4.16 24.79 14.65
N PRO A 35 -3.29 24.49 15.62
CA PRO A 35 -1.84 24.51 15.39
C PRO A 35 -1.50 23.64 14.18
N LYS A 36 -0.75 24.18 13.22
CA LYS A 36 -0.26 23.39 12.08
C LYS A 36 0.68 22.32 12.61
N VAL A 37 0.36 21.04 12.38
CA VAL A 37 1.23 19.92 12.72
C VAL A 37 2.52 20.05 11.91
N VAL A 38 3.66 20.03 12.59
CA VAL A 38 4.97 20.01 11.92
C VAL A 38 5.21 18.62 11.35
N VAL A 39 5.36 18.52 10.04
CA VAL A 39 5.63 17.23 9.37
C VAL A 39 7.07 16.81 9.67
N PRO A 40 7.31 15.64 10.29
CA PRO A 40 8.65 15.18 10.62
C PRO A 40 9.50 14.91 9.38
N SER A 41 10.81 15.21 9.43
CA SER A 41 11.71 15.08 8.27
C SER A 41 12.00 13.64 7.80
N GLY A 42 11.57 12.63 8.57
CA GLY A 42 11.62 11.21 8.21
C GLY A 42 10.35 10.69 7.55
N LEU A 43 9.26 11.47 7.59
CA LEU A 43 7.97 11.08 7.03
C LEU A 43 7.87 11.47 5.56
N TYR A 44 7.41 10.55 4.72
CA TYR A 44 7.07 10.85 3.33
C TYR A 44 5.78 11.69 3.25
N GLY A 45 5.77 12.66 2.35
CA GLY A 45 4.64 13.58 2.13
C GLY A 45 4.72 14.86 2.97
N LYS A 46 3.93 15.87 2.59
CA LYS A 46 3.90 17.20 3.22
C LYS A 46 2.54 17.56 3.83
N SER A 47 1.52 16.73 3.61
CA SER A 47 0.19 16.88 4.21
C SER A 47 0.22 16.55 5.70
N ASP A 48 -0.77 17.09 6.42
CA ASP A 48 -1.02 16.79 7.83
C ASP A 48 -1.08 15.27 8.05
N PRO A 49 -0.21 14.70 8.90
CA PRO A 49 -0.11 13.27 9.09
C PRO A 49 -1.08 12.70 10.13
N SER A 50 -1.90 13.53 10.77
CA SER A 50 -2.70 13.17 11.95
C SER A 50 -3.54 11.91 11.79
N PHE A 51 -3.94 11.58 10.55
CA PHE A 51 -4.82 10.44 10.26
C PHE A 51 -4.19 9.37 9.35
N ASP A 52 -3.00 9.61 8.79
CA ASP A 52 -2.42 8.72 7.78
C ASP A 52 -0.90 8.51 7.91
N GLY A 53 -0.23 9.13 8.88
CA GLY A 53 1.23 9.17 8.95
C GLY A 53 1.89 7.79 8.91
N VAL A 54 1.49 6.88 9.81
CA VAL A 54 2.01 5.50 9.85
C VAL A 54 1.61 4.72 8.61
N TRP A 55 0.38 4.89 8.13
CA TRP A 55 -0.12 4.21 6.93
C TRP A 55 0.69 4.58 5.69
N ARG A 56 0.74 5.88 5.33
CA ARG A 56 1.44 6.36 4.13
C ARG A 56 2.93 6.09 4.17
N GLN A 57 3.53 6.13 5.36
CA GLN A 57 4.93 5.78 5.56
C GLN A 57 5.15 4.29 5.26
N SER A 58 4.31 3.43 5.83
CA SER A 58 4.45 1.99 5.67
C SER A 58 4.32 1.57 4.21
N LEU A 59 3.32 2.12 3.50
CA LEU A 59 3.15 1.88 2.06
C LEU A 59 4.37 2.35 1.25
N ALA A 60 4.92 3.54 1.56
CA ALA A 60 6.11 4.04 0.88
C ALA A 60 7.33 3.12 1.07
N LEU A 61 7.55 2.61 2.29
CA LEU A 61 8.65 1.70 2.58
C LEU A 61 8.48 0.35 1.88
N VAL A 62 7.26 -0.22 1.89
CA VAL A 62 6.96 -1.47 1.17
C VAL A 62 7.14 -1.26 -0.33
N ALA A 63 6.69 -0.14 -0.89
CA ALA A 63 6.85 0.16 -2.31
C ALA A 63 8.33 0.31 -2.72
N GLN A 64 9.15 0.95 -1.88
CA GLN A 64 10.60 1.02 -2.10
C GLN A 64 11.25 -0.36 -2.08
N ASP A 65 10.96 -1.16 -1.05
CA ASP A 65 11.50 -2.52 -0.91
C ASP A 65 11.12 -3.41 -2.10
N THR A 66 9.84 -3.37 -2.51
CA THR A 66 9.29 -4.12 -3.66
C THR A 66 10.06 -3.89 -4.95
N VAL A 67 10.68 -2.72 -5.12
CA VAL A 67 11.41 -2.33 -6.34
C VAL A 67 12.93 -2.23 -6.14
N GLY A 68 13.43 -2.81 -5.04
CA GLY A 68 14.85 -2.89 -4.70
C GLY A 68 15.47 -1.58 -4.20
N VAL A 69 14.67 -0.56 -3.90
CA VAL A 69 15.16 0.70 -3.33
C VAL A 69 15.31 0.52 -1.83
N LYS A 70 16.53 0.76 -1.31
CA LYS A 70 16.75 0.73 0.13
C LYS A 70 16.26 2.04 0.75
N PRO A 71 15.27 2.01 1.66
CA PRO A 71 14.75 3.24 2.25
C PRO A 71 15.80 4.03 3.04
N ALA A 72 15.53 5.32 3.24
CA ALA A 72 16.35 6.15 4.13
C ALA A 72 16.25 5.64 5.57
N ALA A 73 17.38 5.46 6.27
CA ALA A 73 17.39 4.97 7.66
C ALA A 73 16.48 5.80 8.57
N LYS A 74 16.55 7.13 8.49
CA LYS A 74 15.70 8.03 9.30
C LYS A 74 14.20 7.90 9.00
N ALA A 75 13.82 7.37 7.85
CA ALA A 75 12.42 7.10 7.50
C ALA A 75 11.92 5.83 8.19
N VAL A 76 12.77 4.80 8.23
CA VAL A 76 12.51 3.55 8.96
C VAL A 76 12.52 3.80 10.46
N ASP A 77 13.50 4.56 10.98
CA ASP A 77 13.60 4.94 12.39
C ASP A 77 12.38 5.75 12.83
N TRP A 78 11.89 6.66 11.96
CA TRP A 78 10.68 7.41 12.25
C TRP A 78 9.49 6.46 12.42
N LEU A 79 9.30 5.49 11.52
CA LEU A 79 8.22 4.52 11.62
C LEU A 79 8.36 3.68 12.90
N ALA A 80 9.53 3.07 13.12
CA ALA A 80 9.78 2.25 14.31
C ALA A 80 9.55 3.02 15.62
N GLY A 81 9.93 4.31 15.66
CA GLY A 81 9.70 5.19 16.81
C GLY A 81 8.24 5.50 17.11
N GLN A 82 7.32 5.31 16.16
CA GLN A 82 5.88 5.46 16.40
C GLN A 82 5.32 4.36 17.30
N GLN A 83 6.01 3.23 17.45
CA GLN A 83 5.53 2.10 18.24
C GLN A 83 5.38 2.46 19.72
N CYS A 84 4.25 2.08 20.31
CA CYS A 84 4.05 2.11 21.75
C CYS A 84 4.67 0.89 22.45
N ALA A 85 4.95 0.99 23.75
CA ALA A 85 5.58 -0.11 24.50
C ALA A 85 4.78 -1.43 24.46
N ASN A 86 3.46 -1.36 24.29
CA ASN A 86 2.57 -2.52 24.16
C ASN A 86 2.57 -3.14 22.75
N GLY A 87 3.31 -2.58 21.80
CA GLY A 87 3.45 -3.03 20.41
C GLY A 87 2.56 -2.33 19.39
N GLY A 88 1.48 -1.67 19.82
CA GLY A 88 0.53 -1.01 18.93
C GLY A 88 1.04 0.31 18.37
N PHE A 89 0.43 0.75 17.28
CA PHE A 89 0.68 2.03 16.62
C PHE A 89 -0.62 2.83 16.53
N ALA A 90 -0.51 4.14 16.70
CA ALA A 90 -1.55 5.09 16.30
C ALA A 90 -1.27 5.55 14.86
N ALA A 91 -2.27 6.14 14.20
CA ALA A 91 -2.10 6.77 12.89
C ALA A 91 -0.92 7.76 12.85
N PHE A 92 -0.71 8.52 13.93
CA PHE A 92 0.43 9.43 14.09
C PHE A 92 0.64 9.82 15.56
N ARG A 93 1.90 9.90 15.99
CA ARG A 93 2.34 10.49 17.26
C ARG A 93 3.32 11.62 16.96
N ALA A 94 2.94 12.83 17.33
CA ALA A 94 3.79 14.02 17.18
C ALA A 94 5.06 13.95 18.05
N GLU A 95 4.94 13.34 19.24
CA GLU A 95 6.02 13.20 20.22
C GLU A 95 6.26 11.72 20.56
N PRO A 96 6.94 10.95 19.69
CA PRO A 96 7.17 9.53 19.91
C PRO A 96 8.03 9.22 21.17
N GLY A 97 8.77 10.21 21.68
CA GLY A 97 9.53 10.11 22.93
C GLY A 97 8.65 10.12 24.20
N THR A 98 7.40 10.57 24.10
CA THR A 98 6.44 10.56 25.21
C THR A 98 5.75 9.20 25.27
N ALA A 99 5.78 8.53 26.43
CA ALA A 99 5.16 7.22 26.60
C ALA A 99 3.66 7.25 26.25
N CYS A 100 3.20 6.21 25.55
CA CYS A 100 1.79 6.08 25.22
C CYS A 100 0.96 5.84 26.47
N ASP A 101 -0.23 6.43 26.49
CA ASP A 101 -1.20 6.32 27.56
C ASP A 101 -2.57 5.84 27.02
N ALA A 102 -3.58 5.80 27.89
CA ALA A 102 -4.93 5.38 27.51
C ALA A 102 -5.62 6.30 26.48
N LYS A 103 -5.08 7.51 26.23
CA LYS A 103 -5.62 8.45 25.23
C LYS A 103 -4.96 8.28 23.87
N THR A 104 -3.87 7.53 23.80
CA THR A 104 -3.20 7.24 22.53
C THR A 104 -4.10 6.32 21.71
N ALA A 105 -4.66 6.83 20.63
CA ALA A 105 -5.59 6.11 19.77
C ALA A 105 -4.85 5.09 18.88
N LEU A 106 -4.54 3.92 19.45
CA LEU A 106 -3.94 2.80 18.72
C LEU A 106 -5.00 2.10 17.87
N ASP A 107 -4.62 1.71 16.65
CA ASP A 107 -5.52 1.08 15.69
C ASP A 107 -4.85 -0.12 14.99
N SER A 108 -5.70 -1.03 14.49
CA SER A 108 -5.24 -2.27 13.86
C SER A 108 -4.55 -2.02 12.52
N ASN A 109 -5.03 -1.06 11.74
CA ASN A 109 -4.54 -0.80 10.38
C ASN A 109 -3.14 -0.19 10.38
N SER A 110 -2.89 0.83 11.21
CA SER A 110 -1.58 1.44 11.41
C SER A 110 -0.58 0.43 11.96
N THR A 111 -1.01 -0.39 12.93
CA THR A 111 -0.16 -1.44 13.51
C THR A 111 0.21 -2.49 12.47
N ALA A 112 -0.76 -2.96 11.69
CA ALA A 112 -0.55 -3.98 10.67
C ALA A 112 0.27 -3.45 9.48
N ALA A 113 0.04 -2.21 9.03
CA ALA A 113 0.85 -1.58 8.00
C ALA A 113 2.32 -1.45 8.46
N ALA A 114 2.55 -1.01 9.70
CA ALA A 114 3.89 -0.92 10.26
C ALA A 114 4.58 -2.28 10.35
N VAL A 115 3.86 -3.36 10.68
CA VAL A 115 4.39 -4.74 10.65
C VAL A 115 4.88 -5.09 9.24
N GLN A 116 4.04 -4.89 8.22
CA GLN A 116 4.41 -5.24 6.84
C GLN A 116 5.65 -4.46 6.38
N ALA A 117 5.71 -3.16 6.67
CA ALA A 117 6.86 -2.33 6.31
C ALA A 117 8.14 -2.70 7.07
N LEU A 118 8.08 -2.88 8.39
CA LEU A 118 9.23 -3.23 9.21
C LEU A 118 9.74 -4.66 8.94
N ALA A 119 8.84 -5.58 8.56
CA ALA A 119 9.21 -6.91 8.11
C ALA A 119 9.91 -6.86 6.74
N ALA A 120 9.39 -6.09 5.79
CA ALA A 120 9.97 -5.93 4.46
C ALA A 120 11.40 -5.36 4.51
N VAL A 121 11.60 -4.23 5.22
CA VAL A 121 12.91 -3.57 5.28
C VAL A 121 13.94 -4.30 6.17
N GLY A 122 13.49 -5.22 7.03
CA GLY A 122 14.32 -6.05 7.90
C GLY A 122 14.96 -5.32 9.09
N GLY A 123 15.56 -6.07 10.02
CA GLY A 123 16.32 -5.53 11.16
C GLY A 123 15.47 -5.03 12.34
N HIS A 124 14.16 -5.27 12.32
CA HIS A 124 13.19 -4.79 13.31
C HIS A 124 12.34 -5.91 13.93
N ASP A 125 12.88 -7.12 14.04
CA ASP A 125 12.16 -8.33 14.50
C ASP A 125 11.46 -8.15 15.85
N SER A 126 12.09 -7.44 16.79
CA SER A 126 11.48 -7.17 18.09
C SER A 126 10.25 -6.27 17.99
N ALA A 127 10.28 -5.26 17.10
CA ALA A 127 9.15 -4.36 16.89
C ALA A 127 7.99 -5.10 16.20
N VAL A 128 8.31 -5.88 15.15
CA VAL A 128 7.36 -6.76 14.45
C VAL A 128 6.69 -7.73 15.42
N THR A 129 7.47 -8.44 16.24
CA THR A 129 6.96 -9.41 17.22
C THR A 129 6.00 -8.76 18.22
N LYS A 130 6.34 -7.58 18.75
CA LYS A 130 5.46 -6.85 19.69
C LYS A 130 4.16 -6.41 19.03
N ALA A 131 4.24 -5.88 17.81
CA ALA A 131 3.07 -5.43 17.06
C ALA A 131 2.13 -6.60 16.70
N VAL A 132 2.67 -7.73 16.25
CA VAL A 132 1.90 -8.96 16.03
C VAL A 132 1.25 -9.45 17.34
N GLY A 133 1.98 -9.42 18.45
CA GLY A 133 1.42 -9.75 19.77
C GLY A 133 0.26 -8.83 20.15
N TRP A 134 0.36 -7.53 19.85
CA TRP A 134 -0.72 -6.58 20.03
C TRP A 134 -1.93 -6.88 19.14
N LEU A 135 -1.73 -7.21 17.86
CA LEU A 135 -2.81 -7.58 16.94
C LEU A 135 -3.55 -8.84 17.41
N LYS A 136 -2.82 -9.88 17.81
CA LYS A 136 -3.40 -11.13 18.35
C LYS A 136 -4.23 -10.87 19.62
N LYS A 137 -3.77 -9.98 20.49
CA LYS A 137 -4.50 -9.60 21.71
C LYS A 137 -5.81 -8.85 21.43
N ASN A 138 -5.89 -8.14 20.30
CA ASN A 138 -7.06 -7.34 19.90
C ASN A 138 -7.92 -8.03 18.81
N GLN A 139 -7.74 -9.33 18.60
CA GLN A 139 -8.59 -10.12 17.71
C GLN A 139 -9.97 -10.33 18.33
N ASN A 140 -11.02 -10.16 17.53
CA ASN A 140 -12.40 -10.38 17.95
C ASN A 140 -12.75 -11.88 18.02
N THR A 141 -13.84 -12.22 18.70
CA THR A 141 -14.30 -13.60 18.86
C THR A 141 -14.76 -14.26 17.56
N ASP A 142 -15.08 -13.48 16.53
CA ASP A 142 -15.37 -13.99 15.18
C ASP A 142 -14.10 -14.30 14.37
N GLY A 143 -12.92 -14.03 14.93
CA GLY A 143 -11.62 -14.24 14.28
C GLY A 143 -11.09 -13.03 13.52
N GLY A 144 -11.89 -11.98 13.36
CA GLY A 144 -11.53 -10.78 12.61
C GLY A 144 -11.01 -9.64 13.48
N TRP A 145 -10.84 -8.48 12.83
CA TRP A 145 -10.45 -7.23 13.46
C TRP A 145 -11.31 -6.09 12.92
N GLY A 146 -11.68 -5.17 13.81
CA GLY A 146 -12.15 -3.84 13.43
C GLY A 146 -10.99 -2.85 13.41
N TYR A 147 -11.20 -1.68 12.79
CA TYR A 147 -10.22 -0.59 12.79
C TYR A 147 -9.74 -0.22 14.21
N ASN A 148 -10.69 0.06 15.10
CA ASN A 148 -10.40 0.32 16.51
C ASN A 148 -10.53 -0.99 17.32
N PRO A 149 -9.65 -1.24 18.30
CA PRO A 149 -9.79 -2.35 19.24
C PRO A 149 -11.20 -2.44 19.86
N GLY A 150 -11.78 -3.63 19.83
CA GLY A 150 -13.14 -3.90 20.33
C GLY A 150 -14.27 -3.41 19.44
N GLY A 151 -13.97 -2.77 18.30
CA GLY A 151 -14.94 -2.50 17.24
C GLY A 151 -15.34 -3.77 16.50
N ALA A 152 -16.48 -3.73 15.79
CA ALA A 152 -16.92 -4.85 14.95
C ALA A 152 -15.89 -5.17 13.87
N SER A 153 -15.72 -6.46 13.55
CA SER A 153 -14.81 -6.89 12.49
C SER A 153 -15.27 -6.38 11.13
N ASP A 154 -14.32 -5.94 10.31
CA ASP A 154 -14.55 -5.52 8.93
C ASP A 154 -13.54 -6.18 7.98
N ALA A 155 -13.91 -6.28 6.70
CA ALA A 155 -13.09 -6.98 5.71
C ALA A 155 -11.75 -6.28 5.47
N ASN A 156 -11.71 -4.95 5.43
CA ASN A 156 -10.49 -4.17 5.18
C ASN A 156 -9.47 -4.38 6.30
N SER A 157 -9.85 -4.07 7.54
CA SER A 157 -8.98 -4.17 8.72
C SER A 157 -8.53 -5.61 8.96
N THR A 158 -9.44 -6.57 8.82
CA THR A 158 -9.09 -8.00 8.89
C THR A 158 -8.02 -8.34 7.87
N SER A 159 -8.20 -7.94 6.61
CA SER A 159 -7.27 -8.29 5.52
C SER A 159 -5.89 -7.69 5.69
N VAL A 160 -5.79 -6.43 6.11
CA VAL A 160 -4.49 -5.79 6.40
C VAL A 160 -3.77 -6.52 7.52
N VAL A 161 -4.50 -6.98 8.55
CA VAL A 161 -3.93 -7.81 9.63
C VAL A 161 -3.48 -9.17 9.12
N LEU A 162 -4.21 -9.84 8.21
CA LEU A 162 -3.75 -11.10 7.61
C LEU A 162 -2.46 -10.89 6.80
N GLY A 163 -2.35 -9.80 6.04
CA GLY A 163 -1.12 -9.43 5.36
C GLY A 163 0.04 -9.18 6.32
N ALA A 164 -0.21 -8.54 7.47
CA ALA A 164 0.80 -8.34 8.52
C ALA A 164 1.25 -9.67 9.17
N LEU A 165 0.32 -10.59 9.43
CA LEU A 165 0.64 -11.92 9.93
C LEU A 165 1.51 -12.69 8.94
N ALA A 166 1.14 -12.67 7.65
CA ALA A 166 1.91 -13.31 6.60
C ALA A 166 3.32 -12.71 6.45
N ALA A 167 3.44 -11.38 6.44
CA ALA A 167 4.73 -10.69 6.37
C ALA A 167 5.64 -11.00 7.58
N ALA A 168 5.04 -11.26 8.75
CA ALA A 168 5.76 -11.70 9.95
C ALA A 168 6.01 -13.22 10.00
N GLY A 169 5.73 -13.97 8.93
CA GLY A 169 5.97 -15.41 8.85
C GLY A 169 4.93 -16.29 9.54
N HIS A 170 3.79 -15.73 9.96
CA HIS A 170 2.66 -16.50 10.47
C HIS A 170 1.71 -16.90 9.35
N LYS A 171 1.17 -18.11 9.42
CA LYS A 171 0.04 -18.51 8.58
C LYS A 171 -1.24 -17.86 9.13
N PRO A 172 -1.97 -17.03 8.37
CA PRO A 172 -3.15 -16.33 8.89
C PRO A 172 -4.24 -17.26 9.45
N ALA A 173 -4.41 -18.44 8.85
CA ALA A 173 -5.37 -19.45 9.31
C ALA A 173 -5.01 -20.08 10.67
N ASP A 174 -3.73 -20.06 11.07
CA ASP A 174 -3.27 -20.65 12.34
C ASP A 174 -3.42 -19.68 13.53
N VAL A 175 -3.75 -18.41 13.26
CA VAL A 175 -3.94 -17.38 14.28
C VAL A 175 -5.43 -17.29 14.63
N THR A 176 -5.81 -18.00 15.70
CA THR A 176 -7.20 -18.10 16.12
C THR A 176 -7.50 -17.25 17.35
N SER A 177 -8.70 -16.70 17.41
CA SER A 177 -9.27 -16.09 18.59
C SER A 177 -9.55 -17.13 19.68
N GLY A 178 -9.97 -16.67 20.87
CA GLY A 178 -10.34 -17.56 21.98
C GLY A 178 -11.53 -18.51 21.68
N SER A 179 -12.30 -18.26 20.61
CA SER A 179 -13.39 -19.14 20.16
C SER A 179 -12.93 -20.18 19.13
N GLY A 180 -11.65 -20.16 18.72
CA GLY A 180 -11.10 -21.01 17.67
C GLY A 180 -11.34 -20.49 16.24
N LYS A 181 -11.86 -19.26 16.07
CA LYS A 181 -12.06 -18.64 14.74
C LYS A 181 -10.84 -17.86 14.27
N SER A 182 -10.55 -17.96 12.98
CA SER A 182 -9.42 -17.30 12.31
C SER A 182 -9.87 -16.10 11.47
N GLY A 183 -8.92 -15.31 10.97
CA GLY A 183 -9.21 -14.21 10.07
C GLY A 183 -9.95 -14.62 8.78
N PRO A 184 -9.55 -15.72 8.11
CA PRO A 184 -10.32 -16.26 6.98
C PRO A 184 -11.77 -16.61 7.33
N ASP A 185 -12.07 -17.09 8.55
CA ASP A 185 -13.46 -17.31 8.97
C ASP A 185 -14.25 -15.99 9.04
N ALA A 186 -13.63 -14.92 9.52
CA ALA A 186 -14.26 -13.61 9.57
C ALA A 186 -14.53 -13.06 8.17
N LEU A 187 -13.56 -13.16 7.24
CA LEU A 187 -13.76 -12.80 5.83
C LEU A 187 -14.87 -13.65 5.18
N ALA A 188 -14.90 -14.95 5.48
CA ALA A 188 -15.95 -15.85 5.00
C ALA A 188 -17.34 -15.39 5.45
N SER A 189 -17.48 -14.84 6.66
CA SER A 189 -18.76 -14.32 7.17
C SER A 189 -19.22 -13.03 6.48
N LEU A 190 -18.30 -12.30 5.84
CA LEU A 190 -18.55 -11.02 5.16
C LEU A 190 -18.73 -11.17 3.64
N ALA A 191 -18.51 -12.36 3.08
CA ALA A 191 -18.68 -12.62 1.65
C ALA A 191 -20.15 -12.82 1.24
N LEU A 192 -20.52 -12.27 0.10
CA LEU A 192 -21.82 -12.47 -0.53
C LEU A 192 -21.79 -13.79 -1.33
N PRO A 193 -22.85 -14.63 -1.24
CA PRO A 193 -22.89 -15.88 -1.99
C PRO A 193 -22.95 -15.62 -3.51
N CYS A 194 -22.39 -16.53 -4.31
CA CYS A 194 -22.36 -16.41 -5.78
C CYS A 194 -23.77 -16.30 -6.41
N SER A 195 -24.80 -16.77 -5.72
CA SER A 195 -26.21 -16.62 -6.12
C SER A 195 -26.72 -15.18 -6.18
N GLU A 196 -26.00 -14.20 -5.62
CA GLU A 196 -26.34 -12.75 -5.65
C GLU A 196 -26.03 -12.06 -6.98
N GLY A 197 -25.91 -12.83 -8.08
CA GLY A 197 -25.71 -12.33 -9.43
C GLY A 197 -24.46 -11.46 -9.55
N LYS A 198 -24.59 -10.21 -10.02
CA LYS A 198 -23.46 -9.29 -10.21
C LYS A 198 -22.74 -8.90 -8.90
N SER A 199 -23.37 -9.14 -7.75
CA SER A 199 -22.80 -8.89 -6.42
C SER A 199 -22.24 -10.15 -5.78
N GLY A 200 -22.42 -11.32 -6.41
CA GLY A 200 -21.92 -12.58 -5.89
C GLY A 200 -20.39 -12.58 -5.82
N GLY A 201 -19.86 -13.12 -4.71
CA GLY A 201 -18.42 -13.18 -4.46
C GLY A 201 -17.80 -11.92 -3.85
N ALA A 202 -18.50 -10.78 -3.89
CA ALA A 202 -18.05 -9.57 -3.21
C ALA A 202 -17.94 -9.79 -1.70
N LEU A 203 -17.05 -9.04 -1.04
CA LEU A 203 -17.06 -8.88 0.41
C LEU A 203 -17.75 -7.56 0.77
N ALA A 204 -18.51 -7.59 1.87
CA ALA A 204 -18.97 -6.38 2.51
C ALA A 204 -17.89 -5.78 3.40
N TYR A 205 -17.91 -4.46 3.57
CA TYR A 205 -17.13 -3.80 4.63
C TYR A 205 -17.55 -4.36 6.00
N GLN A 206 -18.83 -4.21 6.33
CA GLN A 206 -19.48 -4.72 7.53
C GLN A 206 -20.96 -5.01 7.24
N PRO A 207 -21.63 -5.87 8.04
CA PRO A 207 -23.08 -5.97 8.01
C PRO A 207 -23.74 -4.66 8.44
N ASP A 208 -24.91 -4.36 7.87
CA ASP A 208 -25.76 -3.28 8.38
C ASP A 208 -26.37 -3.63 9.76
N LYS A 209 -27.16 -2.72 10.34
CA LYS A 209 -27.82 -2.93 11.64
C LYS A 209 -28.78 -4.13 11.68
N LYS A 210 -29.18 -4.66 10.52
CA LYS A 210 -30.05 -5.83 10.38
C LYS A 210 -29.27 -7.09 10.00
N GLY A 211 -27.94 -7.03 9.93
CA GLY A 211 -27.09 -8.14 9.52
C GLY A 211 -26.96 -8.30 8.00
N LYS A 212 -27.50 -7.36 7.20
CA LYS A 212 -27.45 -7.46 5.73
C LYS A 212 -26.07 -7.04 5.22
N LEU A 213 -25.52 -7.87 4.34
CA LEU A 213 -24.28 -7.59 3.63
C LEU A 213 -24.57 -6.79 2.34
N ALA A 214 -23.67 -5.87 2.00
CA ALA A 214 -23.69 -5.12 0.75
C ALA A 214 -22.33 -5.24 0.07
N ALA A 215 -22.32 -5.57 -1.22
CA ALA A 215 -21.10 -5.65 -2.00
C ALA A 215 -20.33 -4.33 -1.93
N ASN A 216 -19.04 -4.41 -1.65
CA ASN A 216 -18.16 -3.25 -1.58
C ASN A 216 -16.83 -3.59 -2.26
N ALA A 217 -16.47 -2.84 -3.30
CA ALA A 217 -15.31 -3.16 -4.12
C ALA A 217 -13.97 -2.94 -3.40
N ASP A 218 -13.86 -1.93 -2.54
CA ASP A 218 -12.67 -1.69 -1.71
C ASP A 218 -12.48 -2.84 -0.70
N ALA A 219 -13.53 -3.16 0.06
CA ALA A 219 -13.55 -4.29 0.98
C ALA A 219 -13.25 -5.63 0.28
N THR A 220 -13.71 -5.78 -0.97
CA THR A 220 -13.43 -6.97 -1.77
C THR A 220 -11.96 -7.02 -2.19
N ALA A 221 -11.38 -5.92 -2.66
CA ALA A 221 -9.96 -5.88 -3.04
C ALA A 221 -9.04 -6.22 -1.85
N ALA A 222 -9.30 -5.63 -0.69
CA ALA A 222 -8.61 -5.99 0.54
C ALA A 222 -8.85 -7.46 0.91
N GLY A 223 -10.12 -7.89 0.90
CA GLY A 223 -10.57 -9.25 1.18
C GLY A 223 -9.85 -10.32 0.36
N VAL A 224 -9.64 -10.07 -0.93
CA VAL A 224 -8.91 -10.97 -1.83
C VAL A 224 -7.46 -11.14 -1.37
N LEU A 225 -6.74 -10.03 -1.08
CA LEU A 225 -5.36 -10.12 -0.59
C LEU A 225 -5.26 -10.81 0.78
N GLY A 226 -6.21 -10.50 1.67
CA GLY A 226 -6.32 -11.12 2.99
C GLY A 226 -6.57 -12.63 2.90
N ALA A 227 -7.45 -13.05 2.00
CA ALA A 227 -7.77 -14.45 1.76
C ALA A 227 -6.58 -15.21 1.13
N LEU A 228 -5.82 -14.57 0.23
CA LEU A 228 -4.56 -15.11 -0.29
C LEU A 228 -3.47 -15.20 0.79
N GLY A 229 -3.64 -14.52 1.94
CA GLY A 229 -2.62 -14.42 2.98
C GLY A 229 -1.40 -13.65 2.51
N THR A 230 -1.61 -12.55 1.79
CA THR A 230 -0.54 -11.72 1.22
C THR A 230 -0.58 -10.30 1.77
N GLY A 231 0.57 -9.61 1.74
CA GLY A 231 0.68 -8.20 2.12
C GLY A 231 0.30 -7.24 0.98
N PHE A 232 0.68 -5.97 1.10
CA PHE A 232 0.32 -4.91 0.14
C PHE A 232 0.87 -5.09 -1.28
N ALA A 233 2.00 -5.76 -1.44
CA ALA A 233 2.72 -5.89 -2.71
C ALA A 233 2.84 -7.36 -3.17
N PRO A 234 1.72 -8.05 -3.44
CA PRO A 234 1.77 -9.42 -3.94
C PRO A 234 2.31 -9.45 -5.38
N GLY A 235 2.99 -10.53 -5.74
CA GLY A 235 3.32 -10.82 -7.12
C GLY A 235 2.13 -11.36 -7.92
N LYS A 236 2.32 -11.53 -9.23
CA LYS A 236 1.30 -12.07 -10.15
C LYS A 236 0.90 -13.51 -9.79
N GLY A 237 -0.40 -13.74 -9.65
CA GLY A 237 -1.00 -15.06 -9.48
C GLY A 237 -1.05 -15.90 -10.77
N LYS A 238 -1.62 -17.10 -10.64
CA LYS A 238 -1.91 -17.98 -11.78
C LYS A 238 -3.31 -17.72 -12.30
N ALA A 239 -3.52 -17.89 -13.60
CA ALA A 239 -4.86 -17.86 -14.17
C ALA A 239 -5.67 -19.07 -13.64
N PRO A 240 -6.94 -18.89 -13.24
CA PRO A 240 -7.81 -19.98 -12.88
C PRO A 240 -8.30 -20.72 -14.14
N ASP A 241 -8.87 -21.91 -13.94
CA ASP A 241 -9.48 -22.68 -15.03
C ASP A 241 -10.75 -21.98 -15.56
N ALA A 242 -11.50 -21.30 -14.70
CA ALA A 242 -12.70 -20.55 -15.03
C ALA A 242 -12.78 -19.22 -14.27
N TYR A 243 -13.26 -18.18 -14.94
CA TYR A 243 -13.46 -16.83 -14.38
C TYR A 243 -14.90 -16.65 -13.89
N THR A 244 -15.37 -17.60 -13.10
CA THR A 244 -16.75 -17.65 -12.61
C THR A 244 -16.76 -17.84 -11.11
N CYS A 245 -17.67 -17.17 -10.41
CA CYS A 245 -17.84 -17.33 -8.98
C CYS A 245 -18.27 -18.77 -8.66
N GLU A 246 -17.64 -19.38 -7.68
CA GLU A 246 -17.84 -20.78 -7.27
C GLU A 246 -18.40 -20.87 -5.85
N ASP A 247 -19.24 -21.85 -5.59
CA ASP A 247 -19.74 -22.08 -4.23
C ASP A 247 -18.58 -22.49 -3.32
N GLY A 248 -18.36 -21.72 -2.25
CA GLY A 248 -17.26 -21.98 -1.34
C GLY A 248 -17.05 -20.84 -0.34
N ARG A 249 -16.40 -21.18 0.77
CA ARG A 249 -16.02 -20.25 1.84
C ARG A 249 -14.58 -20.47 2.31
N SER A 250 -13.80 -21.30 1.60
CA SER A 250 -12.37 -21.43 1.84
C SER A 250 -11.65 -20.14 1.47
N ALA A 251 -10.44 -19.94 1.99
CA ALA A 251 -9.62 -18.78 1.65
C ALA A 251 -9.41 -18.64 0.13
N ASP A 252 -9.08 -19.74 -0.56
CA ASP A 252 -8.93 -19.75 -2.03
C ASP A 252 -10.24 -19.38 -2.74
N ALA A 253 -11.39 -19.89 -2.29
CA ALA A 253 -12.69 -19.55 -2.87
C ALA A 253 -13.03 -18.07 -2.63
N LEU A 254 -12.70 -17.50 -1.46
CA LEU A 254 -12.93 -16.07 -1.19
C LEU A 254 -12.07 -15.18 -2.09
N ALA A 255 -10.80 -15.53 -2.27
CA ALA A 255 -9.89 -14.80 -3.15
C ALA A 255 -10.37 -14.84 -4.61
N HIS A 256 -10.70 -16.03 -5.10
CA HIS A 256 -11.24 -16.24 -6.45
C HIS A 256 -12.56 -15.49 -6.65
N ASN A 257 -13.55 -15.71 -5.79
CA ASN A 257 -14.88 -15.11 -5.94
C ASN A 257 -14.84 -13.58 -5.83
N GLY A 258 -14.01 -13.04 -4.94
CA GLY A 258 -13.80 -11.59 -4.84
C GLY A 258 -13.15 -11.01 -6.09
N ALA A 259 -12.16 -11.70 -6.66
CA ALA A 259 -11.53 -11.30 -7.91
C ALA A 259 -12.51 -11.35 -9.09
N VAL A 260 -13.34 -12.39 -9.23
CA VAL A 260 -14.42 -12.44 -10.23
C VAL A 260 -15.39 -11.26 -10.09
N TYR A 261 -15.79 -10.90 -8.87
CA TYR A 261 -16.62 -9.72 -8.64
C TYR A 261 -15.93 -8.44 -9.15
N LEU A 262 -14.67 -8.22 -8.78
CA LEU A 262 -13.90 -7.03 -9.18
C LEU A 262 -13.71 -6.97 -10.70
N GLN A 263 -13.48 -8.10 -11.36
CA GLN A 263 -13.38 -8.17 -12.82
C GLN A 263 -14.67 -7.70 -13.49
N ASN A 264 -15.83 -8.06 -12.95
CA ASN A 264 -17.12 -7.58 -13.48
C ASN A 264 -17.27 -6.06 -13.32
N GLN A 265 -16.80 -5.49 -12.20
CA GLN A 265 -16.80 -4.04 -12.00
C GLN A 265 -15.85 -3.34 -12.98
N LEU A 266 -14.60 -3.83 -13.07
CA LEU A 266 -13.57 -3.29 -13.95
C LEU A 266 -13.92 -3.44 -15.43
N SER A 267 -14.58 -4.51 -15.85
CA SER A 267 -14.99 -4.69 -17.25
C SER A 267 -16.08 -3.72 -17.70
N THR A 268 -16.75 -3.02 -16.77
CA THR A 268 -17.81 -2.06 -17.10
C THR A 268 -17.24 -0.68 -17.46
N HIS A 269 -16.22 -0.21 -16.73
CA HIS A 269 -15.68 1.15 -16.87
C HIS A 269 -14.16 1.24 -17.04
N LEU A 270 -13.43 0.13 -16.85
CA LEU A 270 -11.98 0.04 -16.64
C LEU A 270 -11.50 0.57 -15.28
N TYR A 271 -12.39 1.10 -14.46
CA TYR A 271 -12.09 1.65 -13.15
C TYR A 271 -13.25 1.42 -12.18
N LEU A 272 -12.96 1.53 -10.89
CA LEU A 272 -13.97 1.58 -9.84
C LEU A 272 -14.44 3.01 -9.62
N LYS A 273 -15.73 3.18 -9.33
CA LYS A 273 -16.34 4.47 -8.96
C LYS A 273 -16.31 4.66 -7.45
N SER A 274 -16.25 5.92 -7.01
CA SER A 274 -16.36 6.28 -5.59
C SER A 274 -17.60 5.64 -4.94
N GLN A 275 -17.40 4.91 -3.84
CA GLN A 275 -18.46 4.23 -3.08
C GLN A 275 -18.92 5.03 -1.86
N LEU A 276 -18.35 6.21 -1.62
CA LEU A 276 -18.72 7.04 -0.48
C LEU A 276 -20.13 7.61 -0.66
N ALA A 277 -21.01 7.38 0.31
CA ALA A 277 -22.38 7.87 0.27
C ALA A 277 -22.43 9.39 0.09
N GLY A 278 -23.06 9.85 -1.00
CA GLY A 278 -23.16 11.27 -1.35
C GLY A 278 -21.94 11.86 -2.06
N ALA A 279 -20.92 11.06 -2.37
CA ALA A 279 -19.82 11.50 -3.22
C ALA A 279 -20.26 11.65 -4.69
N GLU A 280 -19.53 12.49 -5.42
CA GLU A 280 -19.71 12.63 -6.86
C GLU A 280 -19.44 11.31 -7.57
N ASP A 281 -20.20 11.05 -8.64
CA ASP A 281 -19.99 9.90 -9.51
C ASP A 281 -18.72 10.12 -10.35
N GLN A 282 -17.59 9.66 -9.82
CA GLN A 282 -16.27 9.88 -10.40
C GLN A 282 -15.38 8.64 -10.23
N PRO A 283 -14.33 8.49 -11.05
CA PRO A 283 -13.34 7.43 -10.88
C PRO A 283 -12.66 7.51 -9.52
N ASP A 284 -12.45 6.35 -8.91
CA ASP A 284 -11.65 6.16 -7.70
C ASP A 284 -10.34 5.47 -8.07
N TYR A 285 -9.29 6.27 -8.23
CA TYR A 285 -7.99 5.78 -8.69
C TYR A 285 -7.32 4.83 -7.69
N GLY A 286 -7.45 5.09 -6.39
CA GLY A 286 -6.85 4.27 -5.34
C GLY A 286 -7.50 2.90 -5.29
N ASN A 287 -8.83 2.86 -5.19
CA ASN A 287 -9.56 1.60 -5.19
C ASN A 287 -9.39 0.84 -6.52
N THR A 288 -9.25 1.55 -7.65
CA THR A 288 -8.93 0.91 -8.93
C THR A 288 -7.54 0.26 -8.91
N ALA A 289 -6.53 0.92 -8.34
CA ALA A 289 -5.18 0.35 -8.19
C ALA A 289 -5.18 -0.89 -7.27
N ASP A 290 -5.92 -0.85 -6.16
CA ASP A 290 -6.05 -1.98 -5.23
C ASP A 290 -6.82 -3.15 -5.86
N ALA A 291 -7.86 -2.87 -6.65
CA ALA A 291 -8.59 -3.88 -7.42
C ALA A 291 -7.72 -4.53 -8.51
N VAL A 292 -6.92 -3.73 -9.23
CA VAL A 292 -5.94 -4.25 -10.20
C VAL A 292 -4.92 -5.15 -9.51
N THR A 293 -4.39 -4.71 -8.37
CA THR A 293 -3.40 -5.46 -7.58
C THR A 293 -3.97 -6.80 -7.11
N SER A 294 -5.15 -6.78 -6.50
CA SER A 294 -5.80 -7.98 -5.94
C SER A 294 -6.25 -8.98 -7.00
N VAL A 295 -6.84 -8.52 -8.12
CA VAL A 295 -7.20 -9.40 -9.24
C VAL A 295 -5.96 -10.02 -9.87
N ALA A 296 -4.88 -9.24 -10.05
CA ALA A 296 -3.64 -9.76 -10.61
C ALA A 296 -2.98 -10.81 -9.70
N ALA A 297 -3.06 -10.62 -8.38
CA ALA A 297 -2.55 -11.57 -7.38
C ALA A 297 -3.37 -12.86 -7.31
N ALA A 298 -4.70 -12.78 -7.44
CA ALA A 298 -5.57 -13.94 -7.37
C ALA A 298 -5.62 -14.75 -8.67
N GLU A 299 -5.72 -14.07 -9.82
CA GLU A 299 -6.12 -14.71 -11.08
C GLU A 299 -5.24 -14.33 -12.29
N GLY A 300 -4.11 -13.68 -12.03
CA GLY A 300 -3.20 -13.20 -13.07
C GLY A 300 -3.75 -12.01 -13.86
N ILE A 301 -3.14 -11.73 -15.01
CA ILE A 301 -3.24 -10.39 -15.63
C ILE A 301 -4.33 -10.23 -16.70
N LYS A 302 -5.10 -11.28 -17.01
CA LYS A 302 -6.03 -11.24 -18.15
C LYS A 302 -7.01 -10.06 -18.08
N TYR A 303 -7.60 -9.83 -16.90
CA TYR A 303 -8.62 -8.79 -16.68
C TYR A 303 -8.07 -7.51 -16.06
N THR A 304 -6.75 -7.40 -15.89
CA THR A 304 -6.12 -6.22 -15.30
C THR A 304 -5.34 -5.39 -16.31
N LYS A 305 -5.07 -5.91 -17.52
CA LYS A 305 -4.38 -5.17 -18.59
C LYS A 305 -5.03 -3.84 -18.92
N ASP A 306 -6.32 -3.84 -19.27
CA ASP A 306 -7.01 -2.61 -19.68
C ASP A 306 -7.25 -1.64 -18.51
N PRO A 307 -7.66 -2.09 -17.31
CA PRO A 307 -7.71 -1.23 -16.12
C PRO A 307 -6.35 -0.63 -15.72
N TYR A 308 -5.26 -1.39 -15.82
CA TYR A 308 -3.92 -0.88 -15.55
C TYR A 308 -3.52 0.19 -16.58
N ALA A 309 -3.74 -0.06 -17.87
CA ALA A 309 -3.50 0.95 -18.91
C ALA A 309 -4.37 2.21 -18.72
N TRP A 310 -5.57 2.06 -18.16
CA TRP A 310 -6.40 3.20 -17.75
C TRP A 310 -5.76 3.98 -16.60
N LEU A 311 -5.20 3.31 -15.58
CA LEU A 311 -4.44 3.97 -14.51
C LEU A 311 -3.24 4.73 -15.08
N GLU A 312 -2.46 4.13 -15.98
CA GLU A 312 -1.31 4.77 -16.64
C GLU A 312 -1.67 6.10 -17.29
N LYS A 313 -2.82 6.12 -17.98
CA LYS A 313 -3.31 7.30 -18.70
C LYS A 313 -3.86 8.39 -17.77
N ASN A 314 -4.48 8.03 -16.64
CA ASN A 314 -5.34 8.95 -15.89
C ASN A 314 -4.88 9.23 -14.45
N ALA A 315 -4.12 8.34 -13.81
CA ALA A 315 -3.86 8.40 -12.36
C ALA A 315 -2.68 9.30 -11.95
N LYS A 316 -1.88 9.79 -12.90
CA LYS A 316 -0.66 10.58 -12.60
C LYS A 316 -0.95 11.86 -11.82
N GLY A 317 -1.98 12.60 -12.23
CA GLY A 317 -2.40 13.84 -11.56
C GLY A 317 -2.92 13.56 -10.15
N TRP A 318 -3.71 12.50 -10.00
CA TRP A 318 -4.18 12.03 -8.69
C TRP A 318 -3.03 11.65 -7.77
N ALA A 319 -2.06 10.84 -8.23
CA ALA A 319 -0.93 10.44 -7.40
C ALA A 319 -0.07 11.64 -6.96
N ALA A 320 0.14 12.61 -7.84
CA ALA A 320 0.85 13.85 -7.48
C ALA A 320 0.12 14.68 -6.43
N GLN A 321 -1.21 14.71 -6.47
CA GLN A 321 -2.04 15.41 -5.50
C GLN A 321 -2.16 14.67 -4.16
N SER A 322 -2.38 13.35 -4.21
CA SER A 322 -2.64 12.50 -3.04
C SER A 322 -1.36 12.05 -2.33
N GLY A 323 -0.22 12.06 -3.00
CA GLY A 323 1.09 11.91 -2.37
C GLY A 323 1.56 10.46 -2.19
N PRO A 324 2.35 10.15 -1.14
CA PRO A 324 3.15 8.93 -1.06
C PRO A 324 2.35 7.62 -1.15
N ALA A 325 1.21 7.54 -0.46
CA ALA A 325 0.37 6.34 -0.47
C ALA A 325 -0.17 6.06 -1.89
N ALA A 326 -0.59 7.10 -2.61
CA ALA A 326 -1.11 6.97 -3.97
C ALA A 326 -0.03 6.50 -4.95
N TYR A 327 1.20 7.04 -4.87
CA TYR A 327 2.32 6.50 -5.64
C TYR A 327 2.60 5.03 -5.31
N SER A 328 2.54 4.67 -4.03
CA SER A 328 2.78 3.30 -3.57
C SER A 328 1.74 2.32 -4.12
N GLN A 329 0.46 2.69 -4.13
CA GLN A 329 -0.61 1.87 -4.72
C GLN A 329 -0.41 1.64 -6.22
N LEU A 330 0.01 2.68 -6.97
CA LEU A 330 0.35 2.51 -8.40
C LEU A 330 1.58 1.62 -8.61
N ILE A 331 2.57 1.70 -7.71
CA ILE A 331 3.74 0.80 -7.73
C ILE A 331 3.33 -0.65 -7.47
N PHE A 332 2.43 -0.90 -6.50
CA PHE A 332 1.91 -2.25 -6.22
C PHE A 332 1.12 -2.80 -7.41
N ALA A 333 0.28 -1.96 -8.04
CA ALA A 333 -0.45 -2.35 -9.25
C ALA A 333 0.50 -2.72 -10.40
N ALA A 334 1.58 -1.94 -10.60
CA ALA A 334 2.60 -2.24 -11.60
C ALA A 334 3.29 -3.59 -11.27
N HIS A 335 3.73 -3.76 -10.03
CA HIS A 335 4.40 -4.98 -9.57
C HIS A 335 3.52 -6.23 -9.75
N ALA A 336 2.28 -6.21 -9.25
CA ALA A 336 1.36 -7.33 -9.33
C ALA A 336 0.99 -7.71 -10.78
N THR A 337 1.00 -6.72 -11.69
CA THR A 337 0.75 -6.94 -13.12
C THR A 337 2.00 -7.28 -13.93
N GLY A 338 3.19 -7.21 -13.32
CA GLY A 338 4.47 -7.45 -13.98
C GLY A 338 4.94 -6.31 -14.89
N ASN A 339 4.41 -5.09 -14.70
CA ASN A 339 4.85 -3.89 -15.39
C ASN A 339 5.94 -3.17 -14.57
N ASP A 340 6.79 -2.38 -15.23
CA ASP A 340 7.84 -1.60 -14.54
C ASP A 340 7.25 -0.31 -13.95
N PRO A 341 7.23 -0.11 -12.63
CA PRO A 341 6.77 1.14 -12.01
C PRO A 341 7.65 2.36 -12.34
N ARG A 342 8.85 2.16 -12.90
CA ARG A 342 9.70 3.25 -13.41
C ARG A 342 9.28 3.74 -14.80
N ASP A 343 8.42 3.00 -15.50
CA ASP A 343 7.81 3.40 -16.76
C ASP A 343 6.27 3.28 -16.72
N PHE A 344 5.63 4.16 -15.96
CA PHE A 344 4.18 4.29 -15.92
C PHE A 344 3.71 5.28 -16.99
N ALA A 345 3.58 4.80 -18.23
CA ALA A 345 3.40 5.60 -19.45
C ALA A 345 4.37 6.81 -19.53
N GLY A 346 5.67 6.59 -19.31
CA GLY A 346 6.69 7.65 -19.30
C GLY A 346 6.80 8.44 -18.00
N THR A 347 6.29 7.91 -16.89
CA THR A 347 6.45 8.49 -15.56
C THR A 347 7.10 7.50 -14.60
N ASP A 348 8.22 7.90 -14.01
CA ASP A 348 8.89 7.12 -12.97
C ASP A 348 8.19 7.35 -11.62
N LEU A 349 7.32 6.41 -11.23
CA LEU A 349 6.59 6.46 -9.97
C LEU A 349 7.53 6.33 -8.76
N VAL A 350 8.62 5.57 -8.91
CA VAL A 350 9.60 5.33 -7.85
C VAL A 350 10.36 6.62 -7.55
N SER A 351 10.85 7.31 -8.58
CA SER A 351 11.46 8.64 -8.42
C SER A 351 10.46 9.65 -7.86
N ALA A 352 9.21 9.63 -8.31
CA ALA A 352 8.17 10.52 -7.82
C ALA A 352 7.90 10.30 -6.32
N LEU A 353 7.75 9.05 -5.87
CA LEU A 353 7.63 8.67 -4.47
C LEU A 353 8.85 9.15 -3.66
N ASN A 354 10.06 8.84 -4.12
CA ASN A 354 11.30 9.20 -3.43
C ASN A 354 11.44 10.72 -3.21
N LYS A 355 10.97 11.54 -4.15
CA LYS A 355 10.96 13.01 -4.04
C LYS A 355 10.00 13.54 -2.98
N THR A 356 9.06 12.73 -2.49
CA THR A 356 8.11 13.15 -1.45
C THR A 356 8.67 13.05 -0.04
N GLY A 357 9.83 12.42 0.15
CA GLY A 357 10.41 12.16 1.46
C GLY A 357 11.94 12.26 1.45
N PRO A 358 12.61 11.68 2.45
CA PRO A 358 14.06 11.69 2.51
C PRO A 358 14.70 10.82 1.44
N ALA A 359 15.90 11.24 0.99
CA ALA A 359 16.64 10.51 -0.03
C ALA A 359 16.93 9.06 0.42
N PRO A 360 16.66 8.06 -0.44
CA PRO A 360 16.90 6.65 -0.13
C PRO A 360 18.40 6.36 0.06
N ALA A 361 18.71 5.29 0.80
CA ALA A 361 20.09 4.88 1.04
C ALA A 361 20.75 4.30 -0.23
N SER A 362 19.97 3.64 -1.10
CA SER A 362 20.37 3.26 -2.45
C SER A 362 19.16 3.24 -3.37
N ALA A 363 19.34 3.72 -4.61
CA ALA A 363 18.37 3.48 -5.68
C ALA A 363 18.66 2.10 -6.24
N GLY A 364 17.79 1.11 -6.01
CA GLY A 364 17.98 -0.24 -6.56
C GLY A 364 18.26 -0.16 -8.07
N SER A 365 19.33 -0.83 -8.51
CA SER A 365 19.63 -1.02 -9.93
C SER A 365 18.52 -1.89 -10.51
N GLY A 366 17.81 -1.40 -11.54
CA GLY A 366 17.04 -2.30 -12.40
C GLY A 366 17.99 -3.33 -12.98
N ASP A 367 17.57 -4.61 -13.00
CA ASP A 367 18.36 -5.77 -13.37
C ASP A 367 19.48 -5.48 -14.38
N GLU A 368 20.72 -5.43 -13.90
CA GLU A 368 21.86 -5.80 -14.73
C GLU A 368 21.93 -7.32 -14.64
N ASP A 369 21.61 -8.00 -15.75
CA ASP A 369 21.84 -9.42 -15.94
C ASP A 369 23.23 -9.80 -15.39
N GLU A 370 23.26 -10.51 -14.25
CA GLU A 370 24.44 -11.24 -13.82
C GLU A 370 24.74 -12.28 -14.90
N LYS A 371 25.62 -11.91 -15.85
CA LYS A 371 26.34 -12.88 -16.67
C LYS A 371 27.09 -13.80 -15.71
N LYS A 372 26.53 -14.99 -15.49
CA LYS A 372 27.26 -16.14 -14.94
C LYS A 372 28.42 -16.44 -15.88
N ASP A 373 29.61 -16.03 -15.50
CA ASP A 373 30.85 -16.57 -16.04
C ASP A 373 31.01 -18.01 -15.54
N ASP A 374 30.57 -18.96 -16.36
CA ASP A 374 30.89 -20.38 -16.18
C ASP A 374 32.39 -20.60 -16.34
N LYS A 375 33.11 -20.68 -15.21
CA LYS A 375 34.48 -21.21 -15.18
C LYS A 375 34.44 -22.70 -14.85
N SER A 376 34.48 -23.53 -15.89
CA SER A 376 34.99 -24.89 -15.82
C SER A 376 36.46 -24.90 -16.26
N GLY A 377 37.31 -25.61 -15.51
CA GLY A 377 38.76 -25.48 -15.57
C GLY A 377 39.48 -26.36 -16.58
N GLY A 378 40.80 -26.13 -16.70
CA GLY A 378 41.73 -27.07 -17.33
C GLY A 378 43.06 -26.47 -17.81
N GLY A 379 44.09 -26.54 -16.94
CA GLY A 379 45.45 -26.98 -17.30
C GLY A 379 46.48 -26.05 -17.96
N PHE A 380 47.68 -25.99 -17.33
CA PHE A 380 49.02 -25.60 -17.83
C PHE A 380 49.21 -24.12 -18.25
N GLY A 381 50.25 -23.36 -17.90
CA GLY A 381 51.53 -23.59 -17.22
C GLY A 381 52.55 -22.55 -17.73
N THR A 382 53.20 -21.82 -16.80
CA THR A 382 54.49 -21.09 -16.93
C THR A 382 54.63 -19.75 -17.71
N TRP A 383 55.15 -18.74 -16.99
CA TRP A 383 56.28 -17.82 -17.32
C TRP A 383 56.07 -16.27 -17.42
N TRP A 384 56.49 -15.58 -16.34
CA TRP A 384 57.35 -14.37 -16.19
C TRP A 384 57.13 -13.03 -16.98
N ILE A 385 56.86 -11.95 -16.22
CA ILE A 385 57.65 -10.69 -16.01
C ILE A 385 57.80 -9.55 -17.07
N VAL A 386 57.60 -8.30 -16.56
CA VAL A 386 58.12 -6.94 -16.97
C VAL A 386 57.59 -6.33 -18.28
N GLY A 387 57.34 -5.02 -18.43
CA GLY A 387 57.53 -3.84 -17.59
C GLY A 387 57.17 -2.55 -18.34
N VAL A 388 57.26 -1.45 -17.59
CA VAL A 388 57.08 -0.02 -17.91
C VAL A 388 57.67 0.42 -19.26
N MET A 389 57.04 1.37 -19.97
CA MET A 389 57.70 2.60 -20.47
C MET A 389 56.74 3.65 -21.05
N PHE A 390 57.09 4.88 -20.70
CA PHE A 390 56.45 6.17 -20.92
C PHE A 390 57.01 6.79 -22.21
N VAL A 391 56.19 7.46 -23.03
CA VAL A 391 56.68 8.50 -23.94
C VAL A 391 55.68 9.66 -23.96
N ALA A 392 56.14 10.81 -23.47
CA ALA A 392 55.55 12.11 -23.70
C ALA A 392 56.60 12.97 -24.43
N ALA A 393 56.18 13.67 -25.49
CA ALA A 393 56.76 14.88 -26.07
C ALA A 393 56.18 15.03 -27.50
N VAL A 394 55.95 16.18 -28.12
CA VAL A 394 56.02 17.63 -27.84
C VAL A 394 55.34 18.25 -29.06
N GLY A 395 54.63 19.37 -28.92
CA GLY A 395 54.15 20.13 -30.08
C GLY A 395 53.30 21.34 -29.72
N ALA A 396 53.96 22.41 -29.27
CA ALA A 396 53.36 23.70 -28.99
C ALA A 396 53.01 24.48 -30.28
N GLY A 397 52.01 25.38 -30.20
CA GLY A 397 52.15 26.70 -30.81
C GLY A 397 50.93 27.33 -31.49
N PHE A 398 50.38 28.36 -30.80
CA PHE A 398 49.85 29.66 -31.29
C PHE A 398 48.67 29.68 -32.29
N LEU A 399 47.49 30.16 -31.87
CA LEU A 399 47.02 31.57 -31.87
C LEU A 399 46.78 32.17 -33.27
N ILE A 400 45.53 32.60 -33.56
CA ILE A 400 45.16 34.02 -33.76
C ILE A 400 43.65 34.15 -33.96
N SER A 401 43.11 35.17 -33.28
CA SER A 401 41.75 35.67 -33.30
C SER A 401 41.47 36.55 -34.53
N GLY A 402 40.23 36.48 -35.05
CA GLY A 402 39.50 37.72 -35.33
C GLY A 402 39.18 38.11 -36.78
N ARG A 403 37.89 38.48 -36.92
CA ARG A 403 37.29 39.50 -37.81
C ARG A 403 36.89 39.13 -39.25
N LYS A 404 35.56 39.04 -39.40
CA LYS A 404 34.71 39.86 -40.29
C LYS A 404 35.41 40.59 -41.45
N LYS A 405 34.97 40.31 -42.68
CA LYS A 405 34.27 41.28 -43.55
C LYS A 405 33.58 40.60 -44.74
N GLN A 406 32.52 41.27 -45.19
CA GLN A 406 31.57 40.94 -46.25
C GLN A 406 32.14 41.06 -47.68
N GLN A 407 31.30 40.63 -48.63
CA GLN A 407 31.20 40.96 -50.06
C GLN A 407 31.86 39.96 -51.01
N LEU A 408 31.06 39.14 -51.69
CA LEU A 408 30.27 39.51 -52.89
C LEU A 408 29.09 38.55 -53.05
#